data_AF-A0A5K0W959-F1
#
_entry.id   AF-A0A5K0W959-F1
#
_cell.length_a   1.000
_cell.length_b   1.000
_cell.length_c   1.000
_cell.angle_alpha   90.00
_cell.angle_beta   90.00
_cell.angle_gamma   90.00
#
_symmetry.space_group_name_H-M   'P 1'
#
loop_
_entity.id
_entity.type
_entity.pdbx_description
1 polymer ?
#
loop_
_entity_poly.entity_id
_entity_poly.type
_entity_poly.pdbx_seq_one_letter_code
_entity_poly.pdbx_strand_id
1 'polypeptide(L)'
;FNARDLLERSRNGRFVFAGDSIGRNQWESLICMLSQAVSNSSAIYEINGNPITKHKGYLAIKFEEFNCSIEYYRDPYLVAVGRPPKNSSEDIQRAVRVDHLHWFSTKWRNSDVLVFNAGHWWTADKTKN
;
A
#
# COMPACT_ATOMS: atom_id res chain seq x y z
N PHE A 1 9.44 4.42 20.83
CA PHE A 1 9.54 4.76 19.40
C PHE A 1 10.11 6.18 19.29
N ASN A 2 11.05 6.43 18.37
CA ASN A 2 11.57 7.77 18.08
C ASN A 2 11.40 8.05 16.59
N ALA A 3 10.49 8.98 16.25
CA ALA A 3 10.14 9.31 14.88
C ALA A 3 11.33 9.88 14.08
N ARG A 4 12.14 10.72 14.73
CA ARG A 4 13.28 11.39 14.10
C ARG A 4 14.40 10.40 13.80
N ASP A 5 14.73 9.52 14.76
CA ASP A 5 15.71 8.45 14.55
C ASP A 5 15.32 7.57 13.36
N LEU A 6 14.06 7.15 13.28
CA LEU A 6 13.59 6.31 12.18
C LEU A 6 13.71 7.03 10.83
N LEU A 7 13.30 8.30 10.73
CA LEU A 7 13.41 9.06 9.49
C LEU A 7 14.86 9.33 9.07
N GLU A 8 15.76 9.64 10.01
CA GLU A 8 17.18 9.84 9.72
C GLU A 8 17.83 8.56 9.18
N ARG A 9 17.54 7.41 9.80
CA ARG A 9 18.02 6.11 9.33
C ARG A 9 17.39 5.68 8.00
N SER A 10 16.24 6.24 7.67
CA SER A 10 15.47 5.98 6.45
C SER A 10 15.66 7.08 5.40
N ARG A 11 16.65 7.94 5.56
CA ARG A 11 16.90 9.07 4.65
C ARG A 11 17.15 8.56 3.23
N ASN A 12 16.52 9.21 2.25
CA ASN A 12 16.47 8.79 0.84
C ASN A 12 15.77 7.44 0.59
N GLY A 13 15.12 6.86 1.60
CA GLY A 13 14.50 5.55 1.52
C GLY A 13 13.05 5.58 1.06
N ARG A 14 12.54 4.40 0.70
CA ARG A 14 11.17 4.15 0.27
C ARG A 14 10.55 2.98 1.02
N PHE A 15 9.46 3.26 1.73
CA PHE A 15 8.63 2.27 2.43
C PHE A 15 7.41 2.00 1.58
N VAL A 16 7.14 0.74 1.28
CA VAL A 16 5.99 0.32 0.49
C VAL A 16 5.12 -0.60 1.32
N PHE A 17 3.86 -0.23 1.46
CA PHE A 17 2.80 -1.06 2.00
C PHE A 17 1.95 -1.56 0.84
N ALA A 18 1.85 -2.88 0.66
CA ALA A 18 0.99 -3.49 -0.34
C ALA A 18 0.00 -4.41 0.37
N GLY A 19 -1.30 -4.18 0.16
CA GLY A 19 -2.29 -5.01 0.83
C GLY A 19 -3.71 -4.48 0.87
N ASP A 20 -4.43 -4.93 1.89
CA ASP A 20 -5.82 -4.58 2.14
C ASP A 20 -5.99 -3.37 3.07
N SER A 21 -7.23 -3.13 3.51
CA SER A 21 -7.57 -2.00 4.38
C SER A 21 -6.88 -2.02 5.74
N ILE A 22 -6.39 -3.17 6.22
CA ILE A 22 -5.60 -3.23 7.45
C ILE A 22 -4.20 -2.67 7.20
N GLY A 23 -3.57 -3.05 6.08
CA GLY A 23 -2.29 -2.46 5.64
C GLY A 23 -2.40 -0.95 5.43
N ARG A 24 -3.55 -0.47 4.92
CA ARG A 24 -3.87 0.96 4.85
C ARG A 24 -3.82 1.64 6.22
N ASN A 25 -4.49 1.07 7.22
CA ASN A 25 -4.52 1.64 8.57
C ASN A 25 -3.11 1.69 9.19
N GLN A 26 -2.29 0.66 8.96
CA GLN A 26 -0.90 0.64 9.41
C GLN A 26 -0.05 1.73 8.73
N TRP A 27 -0.23 1.93 7.43
CA TRP A 27 0.40 3.01 6.66
C TRP A 27 0.00 4.39 7.21
N GLU A 28 -1.30 4.64 7.46
CA GLU A 28 -1.79 5.91 8.01
C GLU A 28 -1.21 6.14 9.42
N SER A 29 -1.21 5.10 10.25
CA SER A 29 -0.64 5.14 11.60
C SER A 29 0.85 5.49 11.57
N LEU A 30 1.64 4.88 10.67
CA LEU A 30 3.06 5.17 10.54
C LEU A 30 3.30 6.62 10.13
N ILE A 31 2.54 7.14 9.16
CA ILE A 31 2.66 8.54 8.73
C ILE A 31 2.40 9.49 9.91
N CYS A 32 1.34 9.25 10.69
CA CYS A 32 1.02 10.08 11.87
C CYS A 32 2.07 9.96 12.99
N MET A 33 2.72 8.80 13.15
CA MET A 33 3.82 8.66 14.09
C MET A 33 5.07 9.42 13.62
N LEU A 34 5.35 9.38 12.31
CA LEU A 34 6.51 10.04 11.70
C LEU A 34 6.36 11.55 11.61
N SER A 35 5.14 12.08 11.43
CA SER A 35 4.90 13.53 11.31
C SER A 35 5.33 14.31 12.55
N GLN A 36 5.39 13.68 13.72
CA GLN A 36 5.86 14.29 14.97
C GLN A 36 7.34 14.73 14.92
N ALA A 37 8.14 14.20 13.98
CA ALA A 37 9.53 14.58 13.80
C ALA A 37 9.75 15.77 12.86
N VAL A 38 8.69 16.25 12.19
CA VAL A 38 8.74 17.33 11.21
C VAL A 38 8.04 18.56 11.78
N SER A 39 8.74 19.68 11.86
CA SER A 39 8.15 20.92 12.39
C SER A 39 7.31 21.66 11.35
N ASN A 40 7.69 21.59 10.07
CA ASN A 40 6.95 22.20 8.97
C ASN A 40 6.02 21.16 8.31
N SER A 41 4.73 21.19 8.65
CA SER A 41 3.75 20.24 8.10
C SER A 41 3.60 20.33 6.57
N SER A 42 3.91 21.48 5.95
CA SER A 42 3.91 21.62 4.49
C SER A 42 5.04 20.83 3.81
N ALA A 43 6.04 20.37 4.57
CA ALA A 43 7.09 19.48 4.09
C ALA A 43 6.64 17.99 4.06
N ILE A 44 5.39 17.72 4.44
CA ILE A 44 4.73 16.41 4.33
C ILE A 44 3.59 16.53 3.33
N TYR A 45 3.68 15.83 2.21
CA TYR A 45 2.69 15.94 1.14
C TYR A 45 2.55 14.64 0.33
N GLU A 46 1.41 14.49 -0.35
CA GLU A 46 1.22 13.40 -1.31
C GLU A 46 1.89 13.77 -2.64
N ILE A 47 2.75 12.89 -3.16
CA ILE A 47 3.66 13.17 -4.28
C ILE A 47 2.91 13.53 -5.58
N ASN A 48 1.73 12.95 -5.80
CA ASN A 48 0.94 13.13 -7.02
C ASN A 48 -0.19 14.16 -6.85
N GLY A 49 -0.30 14.83 -5.70
CA GLY A 49 -1.40 15.73 -5.39
C GLY A 49 -2.76 15.03 -5.23
N ASN A 50 -2.78 13.70 -5.08
CA ASN A 50 -4.01 12.94 -4.91
C ASN A 50 -4.61 13.21 -3.52
N PRO A 51 -5.92 13.46 -3.43
CA PRO A 51 -6.58 13.62 -2.14
C PRO A 51 -6.56 12.30 -1.37
N ILE A 52 -6.22 12.35 -0.08
CA ILE A 52 -6.14 11.18 0.81
C ILE A 52 -7.57 10.69 1.13
N THR A 53 -8.16 9.96 0.19
CA THR A 53 -9.54 9.44 0.29
C THR A 53 -9.55 7.91 0.14
N LYS A 54 -10.73 7.29 0.28
CA LYS A 54 -10.93 5.87 -0.06
C LYS A 54 -10.88 5.67 -1.59
N HIS A 55 -9.70 5.78 -2.18
CA HIS A 55 -9.48 5.64 -3.62
C HIS A 55 -9.01 4.22 -3.98
N LYS A 56 -9.28 3.83 -5.22
CA LYS A 56 -8.61 2.70 -5.86
C LYS A 56 -7.26 3.22 -6.37
N GLY A 57 -6.19 2.46 -6.20
CA GLY A 57 -4.86 2.89 -6.65
C GLY A 57 -3.81 2.82 -5.55
N TYR A 58 -2.97 3.85 -5.51
CA TYR A 58 -1.90 3.99 -4.53
C TYR A 58 -1.74 5.46 -4.12
N LEU A 59 -1.19 5.69 -2.93
CA LEU A 59 -0.73 7.02 -2.46
C LEU A 59 0.71 6.92 -2.02
N ALA A 60 1.44 8.00 -2.20
CA ALA A 60 2.81 8.14 -1.71
C ALA A 60 2.95 9.44 -0.93
N ILE A 61 3.18 9.34 0.38
CA ILE A 61 3.46 10.51 1.22
C ILE A 61 4.97 10.71 1.29
N LYS A 62 5.42 11.93 0.99
CA LYS A 62 6.82 12.35 1.09
C LYS A 62 7.06 13.09 2.40
N PHE A 63 8.14 12.74 3.07
CA PHE A 63 8.76 13.51 4.15
C PHE A 63 9.97 14.23 3.56
N GLU A 64 9.79 15.47 3.11
CA GLU A 64 10.75 16.20 2.29
C GLU A 64 12.11 16.38 2.96
N GLU A 65 12.13 16.78 4.24
CA GLU A 65 13.34 17.02 5.03
C GLU A 65 14.27 15.79 5.11
N PHE A 66 13.73 14.60 4.90
CA PHE A 66 14.43 13.31 4.96
C PHE A 66 14.54 12.66 3.58
N ASN A 67 13.96 13.25 2.54
CA ASN A 67 13.83 12.65 1.23
C ASN A 67 13.24 11.21 1.28
N CYS A 68 12.40 10.90 2.27
CA CYS A 68 11.84 9.56 2.51
C CYS A 68 10.39 9.50 2.02
N SER A 69 9.97 8.42 1.34
CA SER A 69 8.57 8.20 0.96
C SER A 69 7.95 6.99 1.67
N ILE A 70 6.70 7.15 2.10
CA ILE A 70 5.88 6.08 2.69
C ILE A 70 4.66 5.88 1.78
N GLU A 71 4.57 4.72 1.14
CA GLU A 71 3.63 4.44 0.05
C GLU A 71 2.65 3.34 0.41
N TYR A 72 1.42 3.44 -0.08
CA TYR A 72 0.41 2.41 0.07
C TYR A 72 -0.20 2.07 -1.29
N TYR A 73 -0.16 0.79 -1.63
CA TYR A 73 -0.77 0.21 -2.83
C TYR A 73 -1.95 -0.66 -2.40
N ARG A 74 -3.16 -0.28 -2.83
CA ARG A 74 -4.37 -1.06 -2.57
C ARG A 74 -4.37 -2.31 -3.44
N ASP A 75 -3.98 -3.42 -2.86
CA ASP A 75 -3.92 -4.71 -3.49
C ASP A 75 -4.30 -5.82 -2.49
N PRO A 76 -5.60 -6.01 -2.23
CA PRO A 76 -6.05 -6.86 -1.12
C PRO A 76 -5.67 -8.34 -1.23
N TYR A 77 -5.36 -8.79 -2.44
CA TYR A 77 -4.98 -10.17 -2.72
C TYR A 77 -3.49 -10.32 -3.06
N LEU A 78 -2.76 -9.21 -3.27
CA LEU A 78 -1.35 -9.15 -3.74
C LEU A 78 -1.09 -9.74 -5.13
N VAL A 79 -2.07 -10.47 -5.65
CA VAL A 79 -2.02 -11.24 -6.89
C VAL A 79 -3.10 -10.75 -7.85
N ALA A 80 -2.95 -11.13 -9.12
CA ALA A 80 -3.89 -10.75 -10.15
C ALA A 80 -5.28 -11.34 -9.84
N VAL A 81 -6.31 -10.49 -9.95
CA VAL A 81 -7.71 -10.91 -9.93
C VAL A 81 -8.29 -10.60 -11.30
N GLY A 82 -8.76 -11.65 -11.98
CA GLY A 82 -9.21 -11.54 -13.37
C GLY A 82 -10.41 -12.42 -13.67
N ARG A 83 -10.69 -12.60 -14.96
CA ARG A 83 -11.76 -13.51 -15.42
C ARG A 83 -11.47 -14.94 -14.97
N PRO A 84 -12.51 -15.73 -14.65
CA PRO A 84 -12.33 -17.16 -14.38
C PRO A 84 -11.84 -17.92 -15.63
N PRO A 85 -11.31 -19.15 -15.45
CA PRO A 85 -11.06 -20.08 -16.56
C PRO A 85 -12.30 -20.29 -17.46
N LYS A 86 -12.09 -20.62 -18.74
CA LYS A 86 -13.16 -20.70 -19.77
C LYS A 86 -14.27 -21.73 -19.49
N ASN A 87 -14.09 -22.62 -18.51
CA ASN A 87 -15.05 -23.68 -18.15
C ASN A 87 -15.54 -23.57 -16.69
N SER A 88 -15.38 -22.40 -16.07
CA SER A 88 -15.93 -22.16 -14.73
C SER A 88 -17.45 -21.98 -14.77
N SER A 89 -18.13 -22.29 -13.67
CA SER A 89 -19.57 -21.99 -13.50
C SER A 89 -19.84 -20.52 -13.79
N GLU A 90 -21.01 -20.21 -14.38
CA GLU A 90 -21.47 -18.84 -14.60
C GLU A 90 -21.59 -18.04 -13.30
N ASP A 91 -21.78 -18.72 -12.17
CA ASP A 91 -21.81 -18.11 -10.83
C ASP A 91 -20.45 -17.52 -10.40
N ILE A 92 -19.35 -17.94 -11.03
CA ILE A 92 -18.01 -17.47 -10.70
C ILE A 92 -17.69 -16.25 -11.57
N GLN A 93 -17.74 -15.06 -10.97
CA GLN A 93 -17.49 -13.81 -11.71
C GLN A 93 -16.00 -13.50 -11.90
N ARG A 94 -15.17 -13.88 -10.93
CA ARG A 94 -13.75 -13.51 -10.83
C ARG A 94 -12.94 -14.67 -10.27
N ALA A 95 -11.66 -14.73 -10.61
CA ALA A 95 -10.73 -15.69 -10.05
C ALA A 95 -9.41 -15.01 -9.64
N VAL A 96 -9.00 -15.31 -8.42
CA VAL A 96 -7.71 -14.93 -7.83
C VAL A 96 -6.64 -15.86 -8.39
N ARG A 97 -5.60 -15.30 -9.04
CA ARG A 97 -4.51 -16.05 -9.69
C ARG A 97 -3.28 -16.05 -8.79
N VAL A 98 -3.16 -17.05 -7.92
CA VAL A 98 -2.09 -17.12 -6.90
C VAL A 98 -0.68 -17.30 -7.48
N ASP A 99 -0.59 -17.62 -8.76
CA ASP A 99 0.61 -17.79 -9.57
C ASP A 99 1.09 -16.50 -10.26
N HIS A 100 0.31 -15.41 -10.19
CA HIS A 100 0.60 -14.16 -10.88
C HIS A 100 0.45 -12.97 -9.93
N LEU A 101 1.55 -12.29 -9.60
CA LEU A 101 1.48 -11.04 -8.84
C LEU A 101 0.67 -9.97 -9.57
N HIS A 102 0.00 -9.11 -8.81
CA HIS A 102 -0.69 -7.96 -9.37
C HIS A 102 0.31 -7.03 -10.09
N TRP A 103 -0.17 -6.25 -11.06
CA TRP A 103 0.69 -5.37 -11.87
C TRP A 103 1.41 -4.28 -11.05
N PHE A 104 0.87 -3.91 -9.88
CA PHE A 104 1.55 -3.03 -8.93
C PHE A 104 2.87 -3.59 -8.41
N SER A 105 3.12 -4.90 -8.48
CA SER A 105 4.39 -5.50 -8.06
C SER A 105 5.61 -4.88 -8.72
N THR A 106 5.46 -4.36 -9.95
CA THR A 106 6.53 -3.62 -10.63
C THR A 106 6.90 -2.30 -9.94
N LYS A 107 5.95 -1.64 -9.28
CA LYS A 107 6.15 -0.40 -8.51
C LYS A 107 6.73 -0.64 -7.12
N TRP A 108 6.53 -1.82 -6.54
CA TRP A 108 7.10 -2.19 -5.24
C TRP A 108 8.61 -2.48 -5.31
N ARG A 109 9.13 -2.76 -6.50
CA ARG A 109 10.55 -3.09 -6.70
C ARG A 109 11.43 -1.97 -6.15
N ASN A 110 12.59 -2.35 -5.62
CA ASN A 110 13.62 -1.46 -5.09
C ASN A 110 13.16 -0.57 -3.93
N SER A 111 12.11 -0.95 -3.19
CA SER A 111 11.80 -0.35 -1.89
C SER A 111 12.81 -0.82 -0.84
N ASP A 112 13.24 0.07 0.05
CA ASP A 112 14.11 -0.28 1.18
C ASP A 112 13.37 -1.07 2.25
N VAL A 113 12.06 -0.80 2.41
CA VAL A 113 11.17 -1.57 3.28
C VAL A 113 9.90 -1.92 2.51
N LEU A 114 9.55 -3.21 2.48
CA LEU A 114 8.33 -3.71 1.87
C LEU A 114 7.49 -4.46 2.90
N VAL A 115 6.27 -3.98 3.14
CA VAL A 115 5.32 -4.56 4.09
C VAL A 115 4.13 -5.10 3.31
N PHE A 116 3.95 -6.42 3.37
CA PHE A 116 2.79 -7.09 2.80
C PHE A 116 1.71 -7.33 3.85
N ASN A 117 0.46 -7.12 3.46
CA ASN A 117 -0.70 -7.50 4.26
C ASN A 117 -1.76 -8.12 3.35
N ALA A 118 -2.19 -9.33 3.67
CA ALA A 118 -3.31 -9.98 3.02
C ALA A 118 -4.01 -10.90 4.03
N GLY A 119 -5.34 -10.81 4.12
CA GLY A 119 -6.13 -11.72 4.94
C GLY A 119 -7.58 -11.28 5.09
N HIS A 120 -7.83 -9.98 5.22
CA HIS A 120 -9.17 -9.45 5.48
C HIS A 120 -10.14 -9.61 4.31
N TRP A 121 -9.63 -9.92 3.11
CA TRP A 121 -10.39 -10.18 1.89
C TRP A 121 -10.50 -11.67 1.54
N TRP A 122 -9.78 -12.54 2.24
CA TRP A 122 -9.81 -13.99 2.02
C TRP A 122 -10.96 -14.64 2.80
N THR A 123 -12.18 -14.15 2.57
CA THR A 123 -13.41 -14.67 3.19
C THR A 123 -14.50 -14.86 2.14
N ALA A 124 -15.38 -15.84 2.36
CA ALA A 124 -16.44 -16.20 1.41
C ALA A 124 -17.30 -15.00 1.00
N ASP A 125 -17.60 -14.08 1.92
CA ASP A 125 -18.44 -12.91 1.67
C ASP A 125 -17.80 -11.89 0.73
N LYS A 126 -16.46 -11.82 0.68
CA LYS A 126 -15.71 -10.84 -0.13
C LYS A 126 -15.13 -11.41 -1.41
N THR A 127 -15.12 -12.73 -1.54
CA THR A 127 -14.75 -13.44 -2.77
C THR A 127 -15.95 -13.73 -3.68
N LYS A 128 -17.18 -13.52 -3.19
CA LYS A 128 -18.45 -13.70 -3.94
C LYS A 128 -18.98 -12.43 -4.62
N ASN A 129 -18.33 -11.27 -4.40
CA ASN A 129 -18.75 -9.96 -4.93
C ASN A 129 -17.99 -9.55 -6.20
#